data_AF-A0A0D9WC08-F1
#
_entry.id   AF-A0A0D9WC08-F1
#
_cell.length_a   1.000
_cell.length_b   1.000
_cell.length_c   1.000
_cell.angle_alpha   90.00
_cell.angle_beta   90.00
_cell.angle_gamma   90.00
#
_symmetry.space_group_name_H-M   'P 1'
#
loop_
_entity.id
_entity.type
_entity.pdbx_description
1 polymer ?
#
loop_
_entity_poly.entity_id
_entity_poly.type
_entity_poly.pdbx_seq_one_letter_code
_entity_poly.pdbx_strand_id
1 'polypeptide(L)'
;MEKEARRTKAKKRQVQYTTLLISLSLSVFLFIFIFLCSLFSSLKASNPLLLGCRNNTTHISSPLGFPSSPPPLRPTSRFRSTKVAAMAPAVEAIEKKTTSAPALKAPALNERILSSMSRRSVAAHPWHDLEIGPGAPTIFNCVIEIPRGSKVKYELDKKTGLIMVDRVLYSSVVYPHNYGFIPRTLCEDSDPIDVLVIMQEPVIPGCFLRAKAIGLMPMIDQGEADDKIIAVCADDPEYKHYNDIKELPPHRLAEIRRFFEDYKKNENKEVAVNDFLPASAAYEAIKHSMDLYATYIVEGLRR
;
A
#
# COMPACT_ATOMS: atom_id res chain seq x y z
N MET A 1 -24.87 6.35 -64.13
CA MET A 1 -23.46 6.33 -64.58
C MET A 1 -22.52 7.18 -63.71
N GLU A 2 -22.82 8.45 -63.42
CA GLU A 2 -21.88 9.33 -62.68
C GLU A 2 -21.64 8.94 -61.20
N LYS A 3 -22.66 8.46 -60.48
CA LYS A 3 -22.53 7.97 -59.09
C LYS A 3 -21.65 6.72 -58.98
N GLU A 4 -21.63 5.89 -60.01
CA GLU A 4 -20.87 4.64 -60.04
C GLU A 4 -19.39 4.90 -60.33
N ALA A 5 -19.09 5.82 -61.25
CA ALA A 5 -17.72 6.29 -61.49
C ALA A 5 -17.09 6.95 -60.24
N ARG A 6 -17.87 7.70 -59.45
CA ARG A 6 -17.41 8.30 -58.18
C ARG A 6 -17.11 7.24 -57.12
N ARG A 7 -17.92 6.18 -57.00
CA ARG A 7 -17.67 5.05 -56.08
C ARG A 7 -16.41 4.28 -56.45
N THR A 8 -16.18 4.03 -57.74
CA THR A 8 -14.98 3.32 -58.21
C THR A 8 -13.71 4.14 -57.97
N LYS A 9 -13.77 5.47 -58.13
CA LYS A 9 -12.65 6.38 -57.85
C LYS A 9 -12.33 6.45 -56.35
N ALA A 10 -13.35 6.45 -55.48
CA ALA A 10 -13.17 6.40 -54.03
C ALA A 10 -12.54 5.07 -53.57
N LYS A 11 -13.02 3.94 -54.11
CA LYS A 11 -12.49 2.60 -53.78
C LYS A 11 -11.03 2.42 -54.21
N LYS A 12 -10.65 2.95 -55.39
CA LYS A 12 -9.25 2.98 -55.84
C LYS A 12 -8.34 3.81 -54.93
N ARG A 13 -8.80 4.99 -54.49
CA ARG A 13 -8.05 5.83 -53.54
C ARG A 13 -7.87 5.12 -52.20
N GLN A 14 -8.92 4.50 -51.67
CA GLN A 14 -8.84 3.81 -50.40
C GLN A 14 -7.83 2.66 -50.43
N VAL A 15 -7.84 1.82 -51.46
CA VAL A 15 -6.84 0.75 -51.64
C VAL A 15 -5.42 1.33 -51.72
N GLN A 16 -5.22 2.45 -52.43
CA GLN A 16 -3.91 3.08 -52.53
C GLN A 16 -3.38 3.60 -51.18
N TYR A 17 -4.25 4.18 -50.34
CA TYR A 17 -3.88 4.61 -48.99
C TYR A 17 -3.56 3.43 -48.08
N THR A 18 -4.32 2.33 -48.15
CA THR A 18 -4.04 1.14 -47.32
C THR A 18 -2.70 0.51 -47.71
N THR A 19 -2.40 0.39 -49.00
CA THR A 19 -1.12 -0.15 -49.47
C THR A 19 0.06 0.74 -49.06
N LEU A 20 -0.11 2.07 -49.09
CA LEU A 20 0.93 3.01 -48.66
C LEU A 20 1.18 2.93 -47.14
N LEU A 21 0.13 2.82 -46.33
CA LEU A 21 0.23 2.68 -44.87
C LEU A 21 0.89 1.35 -44.46
N ILE A 22 0.57 0.25 -45.15
CA ILE A 22 1.20 -1.06 -44.88
C ILE A 22 2.69 -1.02 -45.25
N SER A 23 3.04 -0.43 -46.40
CA SER A 23 4.43 -0.26 -46.82
C SER A 23 5.25 0.59 -45.86
N LEU A 24 4.67 1.69 -45.35
CA LEU A 24 5.32 2.58 -44.38
C LEU A 24 5.49 1.89 -43.01
N SER A 25 4.53 1.06 -42.60
CA SER A 25 4.63 0.28 -41.35
C SER A 25 5.74 -0.78 -41.42
N LEU A 26 5.84 -1.50 -42.54
CA LEU A 26 6.87 -2.52 -42.76
C LEU A 26 8.29 -1.92 -42.80
N SER A 27 8.46 -0.75 -43.42
CA SER A 27 9.78 -0.10 -43.48
C SER A 27 10.24 0.41 -42.12
N VAL A 28 9.33 0.97 -41.31
CA VAL A 28 9.62 1.39 -39.92
C VAL A 28 9.96 0.19 -39.05
N PHE A 29 9.23 -0.93 -39.18
CA PHE A 29 9.52 -2.16 -38.43
C PHE A 29 10.90 -2.75 -38.79
N LEU A 30 11.25 -2.75 -40.07
CA LEU A 30 12.56 -3.22 -40.53
C LEU A 30 13.69 -2.33 -40.00
N PHE A 31 13.50 -1.01 -39.96
CA PHE A 31 14.48 -0.06 -39.41
C PHE A 31 14.71 -0.27 -37.91
N ILE A 32 13.62 -0.43 -37.14
CA ILE A 32 13.67 -0.71 -35.70
C ILE A 32 14.39 -2.04 -35.45
N PHE A 33 14.09 -3.08 -36.23
CA PHE A 33 14.73 -4.39 -36.11
C PHE A 33 16.24 -4.34 -36.39
N ILE A 34 16.66 -3.66 -37.47
CA ILE A 34 18.09 -3.50 -37.80
C ILE A 34 18.82 -2.70 -36.71
N PHE A 35 18.19 -1.66 -36.17
CA PHE A 35 18.76 -0.86 -35.08
C PHE A 35 18.94 -1.68 -33.80
N LEU A 36 17.93 -2.47 -33.42
CA LEU A 36 17.99 -3.41 -32.28
C LEU A 36 19.06 -4.48 -32.47
N CYS A 37 19.18 -5.09 -33.65
CA CYS A 37 20.23 -6.06 -33.93
C CYS A 37 21.64 -5.46 -33.83
N SER A 38 21.80 -4.20 -34.27
CA SER A 38 23.08 -3.48 -34.18
C SER A 38 23.43 -3.16 -32.72
N LEU A 39 22.44 -2.77 -31.91
CA LEU A 39 22.62 -2.50 -30.48
C LEU A 39 23.00 -3.78 -29.71
N PHE A 40 22.34 -4.91 -30.00
CA PHE A 40 22.66 -6.21 -29.40
C PHE A 40 24.04 -6.73 -29.79
N SER A 41 24.48 -6.47 -31.04
CA SER A 41 25.82 -6.83 -31.49
C SER A 41 26.89 -5.99 -30.79
N SER A 42 26.59 -4.73 -30.49
CA SER A 42 27.49 -3.84 -29.74
C SER A 42 27.60 -4.23 -28.27
N LEU A 43 26.49 -4.59 -27.60
CA LEU A 43 26.51 -5.06 -26.20
C LEU A 43 27.26 -6.38 -26.00
N LYS A 44 27.28 -7.28 -27.00
CA LYS A 44 28.03 -8.54 -26.93
C LYS A 44 29.54 -8.37 -27.07
N ALA A 45 30.00 -7.25 -27.64
CA ALA A 45 31.42 -6.98 -27.83
C ALA A 45 32.11 -6.35 -26.60
N SER A 46 31.35 -5.96 -25.57
CA SER A 46 31.86 -5.12 -24.46
C SER A 46 32.11 -5.83 -23.12
N ASN A 47 31.99 -7.17 -23.00
CA ASN A 47 32.22 -7.85 -21.71
C ASN A 47 32.92 -9.21 -21.85
N PRO A 48 34.26 -9.28 -21.64
CA PRO A 48 34.95 -10.52 -21.34
C PRO A 48 35.67 -10.44 -19.99
N LEU A 49 34.93 -10.36 -18.88
CA LEU A 49 35.49 -10.59 -17.53
C LEU A 49 34.42 -11.20 -16.64
N LEU A 50 34.47 -12.53 -16.48
CA LEU A 50 34.21 -13.30 -15.25
C LEU A 50 34.05 -14.78 -15.61
N LEU A 51 35.17 -15.45 -15.87
CA LEU A 51 35.27 -16.90 -15.81
C LEU A 51 36.55 -17.25 -15.04
N GLY A 52 36.40 -17.88 -13.87
CA GLY A 52 37.53 -18.50 -13.17
C GLY A 52 37.57 -18.30 -11.66
N CYS A 53 36.68 -18.95 -10.91
CA CYS A 53 36.99 -19.33 -9.53
C CYS A 53 37.87 -20.58 -9.56
N ARG A 54 39.11 -20.46 -9.09
CA ARG A 54 39.96 -21.62 -8.77
C ARG A 54 40.76 -21.33 -7.50
N ASN A 55 40.66 -22.29 -6.58
CA ASN A 55 41.30 -22.39 -5.27
C ASN A 55 42.80 -22.03 -5.30
N ASN A 56 43.26 -21.36 -4.23
CA ASN A 56 44.57 -21.69 -3.67
C ASN A 56 44.67 -21.28 -2.18
N THR A 57 44.90 -22.30 -1.36
CA THR A 57 45.49 -22.30 -0.02
C THR A 57 46.94 -21.79 -0.07
N THR A 58 47.32 -20.88 0.83
CA THR A 58 48.64 -20.90 1.50
C THR A 58 48.61 -20.07 2.79
N HIS A 59 49.23 -20.66 3.83
CA HIS A 59 49.53 -20.14 5.15
C HIS A 59 50.34 -18.83 5.12
N ILE A 60 50.20 -17.98 6.16
CA ILE A 60 51.31 -17.34 6.90
C ILE A 60 50.78 -16.78 8.24
N SER A 61 51.67 -16.78 9.22
CA SER A 61 51.62 -16.69 10.69
C SER A 61 51.14 -15.39 11.37
N SER A 62 50.57 -15.55 12.56
CA SER A 62 50.34 -14.59 13.67
C SER A 62 51.68 -14.16 14.35
N PRO A 63 51.78 -13.27 15.39
CA PRO A 63 50.84 -13.05 16.52
C PRO A 63 50.73 -11.60 17.06
N LEU A 64 50.13 -11.47 18.28
CA LEU A 64 49.81 -10.31 19.16
C LEU A 64 48.32 -9.91 19.09
N GLY A 65 47.46 -9.94 20.12
CA GLY A 65 47.57 -10.26 21.55
C GLY A 65 46.56 -9.46 22.39
N PHE A 66 45.33 -10.00 22.60
CA PHE A 66 44.38 -9.88 23.76
C PHE A 66 43.89 -8.50 24.31
N PRO A 67 42.83 -8.43 25.17
CA PRO A 67 41.78 -9.42 25.52
C PRO A 67 40.32 -8.90 25.52
N SER A 68 39.46 -9.84 25.92
CA SER A 68 38.01 -10.02 25.93
C SER A 68 37.15 -9.33 27.02
N SER A 69 35.84 -9.46 26.80
CA SER A 69 34.61 -9.13 27.52
C SER A 69 34.49 -9.50 29.03
N PRO A 70 33.50 -8.92 29.77
CA PRO A 70 33.32 -9.10 31.21
C PRO A 70 32.35 -10.26 31.59
N PRO A 71 32.37 -10.75 32.86
CA PRO A 71 31.62 -11.92 33.34
C PRO A 71 30.24 -11.59 33.96
N PRO A 72 29.38 -12.61 34.23
CA PRO A 72 28.04 -12.41 34.76
C PRO A 72 27.98 -12.42 36.31
N LEU A 73 26.98 -11.71 36.86
CA LEU A 73 26.70 -11.61 38.30
C LEU A 73 25.81 -12.76 38.79
N ARG A 74 26.13 -13.30 39.97
CA ARG A 74 25.35 -14.30 40.73
C ARG A 74 24.80 -13.64 42.01
N PRO A 75 23.56 -13.94 42.44
CA PRO A 75 23.01 -13.38 43.68
C PRO A 75 23.38 -14.23 44.91
N THR A 76 23.74 -13.57 46.01
CA THR A 76 23.96 -14.22 47.32
C THR A 76 22.92 -13.75 48.34
N SER A 77 22.26 -14.75 48.94
CA SER A 77 21.82 -14.91 50.34
C SER A 77 21.23 -13.71 51.11
N ARG A 78 19.96 -13.77 51.51
CA ARG A 78 19.45 -14.42 52.74
C ARG A 78 19.35 -13.41 53.91
N PHE A 79 18.13 -13.02 54.26
CA PHE A 79 17.82 -12.58 55.62
C PHE A 79 16.55 -13.28 56.14
N ARG A 80 16.68 -13.79 57.38
CA ARG A 80 15.70 -14.46 58.26
C ARG A 80 14.34 -13.73 58.25
N SER A 81 13.19 -14.39 58.15
CA SER A 81 12.55 -15.37 59.06
C SER A 81 12.33 -14.88 60.49
N THR A 82 11.11 -14.45 60.77
CA THR A 82 10.44 -14.59 62.07
C THR A 82 9.03 -15.12 61.83
N LYS A 83 8.78 -16.34 62.29
CA LYS A 83 7.45 -16.96 62.45
C LYS A 83 6.80 -16.37 63.70
N VAL A 84 5.50 -16.05 63.61
CA VAL A 84 4.57 -16.12 64.75
C VAL A 84 3.36 -16.93 64.27
N ALA A 85 2.95 -17.88 65.11
CA ALA A 85 1.94 -18.89 64.80
C ALA A 85 0.56 -18.54 65.41
N ALA A 86 -0.48 -18.95 64.66
CA ALA A 86 -1.76 -19.50 65.07
C ALA A 86 -2.76 -18.65 65.90
N MET A 87 -4.00 -18.51 65.39
CA MET A 87 -5.17 -19.33 65.76
C MET A 87 -6.42 -18.81 65.01
N ALA A 88 -7.21 -19.74 64.46
CA ALA A 88 -8.47 -19.48 63.75
C ALA A 88 -9.62 -19.12 64.72
N PRO A 89 -10.78 -18.69 64.21
CA PRO A 89 -11.81 -19.71 63.99
C PRO A 89 -12.53 -19.62 62.63
N ALA A 90 -13.11 -20.77 62.27
CA ALA A 90 -13.88 -21.02 61.08
C ALA A 90 -15.20 -20.24 61.06
N VAL A 91 -15.55 -19.68 59.90
CA VAL A 91 -16.91 -19.25 59.56
C VAL A 91 -17.22 -19.75 58.15
N GLU A 92 -18.41 -20.32 58.04
CA GLU A 92 -18.94 -21.19 56.98
C GLU A 92 -18.80 -20.64 55.54
N ALA A 93 -18.46 -21.56 54.64
CA ALA A 93 -18.48 -21.34 53.21
C ALA A 93 -19.94 -21.23 52.72
N ILE A 94 -20.32 -20.02 52.30
CA ILE A 94 -21.51 -19.81 51.45
C ILE A 94 -21.05 -20.01 49.99
N GLU A 95 -21.43 -21.14 49.40
CA GLU A 95 -21.29 -21.37 47.96
C GLU A 95 -22.17 -20.38 47.18
N LYS A 96 -21.58 -19.24 46.76
CA LYS A 96 -22.14 -18.44 45.67
C LYS A 96 -21.85 -19.14 44.35
N LYS A 97 -22.84 -19.90 43.88
CA LYS A 97 -22.95 -20.39 42.50
C LYS A 97 -23.02 -19.19 41.55
N THR A 98 -21.84 -18.68 41.17
CA THR A 98 -21.71 -17.62 40.17
C THR A 98 -21.57 -18.34 38.83
N THR A 99 -22.65 -18.39 38.06
CA THR A 99 -22.61 -18.83 36.66
C THR A 99 -21.79 -17.83 35.87
N SER A 100 -20.46 -18.02 35.84
CA SER A 100 -19.58 -17.33 34.90
C SER A 100 -19.84 -17.89 33.50
N ALA A 101 -20.42 -17.09 32.62
CA ALA A 101 -20.43 -17.36 31.19
C ALA A 101 -18.98 -17.64 30.73
N PRO A 102 -18.72 -18.68 29.92
CA PRO A 102 -17.37 -18.96 29.48
C PRO A 102 -16.91 -17.80 28.58
N ALA A 103 -15.81 -17.16 28.95
CA ALA A 103 -15.10 -16.23 28.09
C ALA A 103 -14.77 -16.96 26.78
N LEU A 104 -15.39 -16.54 25.68
CA LEU A 104 -15.18 -17.09 24.35
C LEU A 104 -13.71 -16.86 23.98
N LYS A 105 -12.85 -17.85 24.21
CA LYS A 105 -11.53 -17.87 23.59
C LYS A 105 -11.76 -17.99 22.09
N ALA A 106 -11.32 -16.99 21.33
CA ALA A 106 -11.27 -17.06 19.89
C ALA A 106 -10.63 -18.40 19.47
N PRO A 107 -11.25 -19.18 18.58
CA PRO A 107 -10.71 -20.47 18.19
C PRO A 107 -9.37 -20.26 17.47
N ALA A 108 -8.32 -20.93 17.94
CA ALA A 108 -7.03 -20.92 17.27
C ALA A 108 -7.18 -21.57 15.89
N LEU A 109 -6.85 -20.82 14.83
CA LEU A 109 -6.87 -21.34 13.47
C LEU A 109 -5.92 -22.54 13.36
N ASN A 110 -6.43 -23.68 12.89
CA ASN A 110 -5.58 -24.83 12.64
C ASN A 110 -4.78 -24.63 11.32
N GLU A 111 -3.54 -25.12 11.29
CA GLU A 111 -2.66 -25.00 10.11
C GLU A 111 -3.26 -25.63 8.85
N ARG A 112 -4.17 -26.59 9.02
CA ARG A 112 -4.86 -27.28 7.93
C ARG A 112 -5.86 -26.36 7.21
N ILE A 113 -6.60 -25.52 7.93
CA ILE A 113 -7.49 -24.48 7.39
C ILE A 113 -6.66 -23.44 6.64
N LEU A 114 -5.53 -22.98 7.22
CA LEU A 114 -4.59 -22.07 6.55
C LEU A 114 -4.05 -22.67 5.23
N SER A 115 -3.65 -23.95 5.24
CA SER A 115 -3.17 -24.64 4.04
C SER A 115 -4.25 -24.86 2.97
N SER A 116 -5.52 -24.98 3.39
CA SER A 116 -6.66 -25.12 2.48
C SER A 116 -7.08 -23.79 1.85
N MET A 117 -6.87 -22.67 2.56
CA MET A 117 -7.02 -21.31 2.02
C MET A 117 -5.88 -20.93 1.07
N SER A 118 -4.68 -21.49 1.28
CA SER A 118 -3.50 -21.26 0.43
C SER A 118 -3.61 -21.83 -0.99
N ARG A 119 -4.69 -22.56 -1.33
CA ARG A 119 -4.98 -23.08 -2.68
C ARG A 119 -6.00 -22.25 -3.45
N ARG A 120 -6.01 -20.93 -3.28
CA ARG A 120 -6.78 -20.04 -4.16
C ARG A 120 -5.97 -19.78 -5.44
N SER A 121 -6.34 -20.45 -6.53
CA SER A 121 -5.99 -20.06 -7.90
C SER A 121 -6.84 -18.90 -8.41
N VAL A 122 -7.36 -18.07 -7.50
CA VAL A 122 -8.15 -16.88 -7.77
C VAL A 122 -7.21 -15.70 -7.56
N ALA A 123 -7.19 -14.74 -8.49
CA ALA A 123 -6.42 -13.52 -8.32
C ALA A 123 -6.75 -12.91 -6.94
N ALA A 124 -5.72 -12.60 -6.15
CA ALA A 124 -5.91 -12.07 -4.80
C ALA A 124 -6.65 -10.74 -4.86
N HIS A 125 -7.72 -10.59 -4.07
CA HIS A 125 -8.48 -9.36 -4.00
C HIS A 125 -7.68 -8.30 -3.22
N PRO A 126 -7.32 -7.15 -3.82
CA PRO A 126 -6.43 -6.16 -3.19
C PRO A 126 -6.92 -5.63 -1.85
N TRP A 127 -8.23 -5.54 -1.65
CA TRP A 127 -8.82 -5.07 -0.38
C TRP A 127 -8.92 -6.13 0.71
N HIS A 128 -9.25 -7.39 0.38
CA HIS A 128 -9.58 -8.41 1.37
C HIS A 128 -8.42 -9.38 1.63
N ASP A 129 -7.74 -9.81 0.56
CA ASP A 129 -6.71 -10.83 0.67
C ASP A 129 -5.35 -10.24 1.09
N LEU A 130 -5.05 -9.00 0.71
CA LEU A 130 -3.82 -8.32 1.14
C LEU A 130 -3.86 -8.02 2.64
N GLU A 131 -2.78 -8.36 3.34
CA GLU A 131 -2.63 -8.01 4.76
C GLU A 131 -2.30 -6.52 4.92
N ILE A 132 -2.84 -5.90 5.96
CA ILE A 132 -2.52 -4.52 6.34
C ILE A 132 -1.05 -4.33 6.72
N GLY A 133 -0.38 -5.38 7.20
CA GLY A 133 1.00 -5.38 7.62
C GLY A 133 1.18 -5.23 9.15
N PRO A 134 2.27 -5.79 9.73
CA PRO A 134 2.45 -5.90 11.18
C PRO A 134 2.75 -4.58 11.90
N GLY A 135 3.07 -3.52 11.17
CA GLY A 135 3.36 -2.19 11.73
C GLY A 135 2.11 -1.30 11.89
N ALA A 136 0.93 -1.78 11.52
CA ALA A 136 -0.29 -1.01 11.56
C ALA A 136 -0.66 -0.62 13.00
N PRO A 137 -1.19 0.59 13.25
CA PRO A 137 -1.61 1.59 12.27
C PRO A 137 -0.50 2.55 11.80
N THR A 138 0.70 2.46 12.36
CA THR A 138 1.78 3.42 12.06
C THR A 138 2.40 3.19 10.68
N ILE A 139 2.70 1.93 10.35
CA ILE A 139 3.23 1.51 9.05
C ILE A 139 2.33 0.41 8.50
N PHE A 140 1.78 0.61 7.31
CA PHE A 140 0.84 -0.31 6.68
C PHE A 140 1.14 -0.50 5.21
N ASN A 141 0.62 -1.57 4.62
CA ASN A 141 0.57 -1.74 3.17
C ASN A 141 -0.51 -0.81 2.61
N CYS A 142 -0.21 -0.10 1.53
CA CYS A 142 -1.15 0.76 0.82
C CYS A 142 -1.20 0.32 -0.64
N VAL A 143 -2.40 0.09 -1.17
CA VAL A 143 -2.62 -0.23 -2.58
C VAL A 143 -2.82 1.09 -3.33
N ILE A 144 -1.97 1.36 -4.32
CA ILE A 144 -2.03 2.60 -5.12
C ILE A 144 -3.06 2.43 -6.23
N GLU A 145 -3.98 3.37 -6.32
CA GLU A 145 -4.97 3.47 -7.40
C GLU A 145 -4.54 4.53 -8.41
N ILE A 146 -4.16 5.72 -7.95
CA ILE A 146 -3.91 6.86 -8.81
C ILE A 146 -2.44 7.27 -8.70
N PRO A 147 -1.66 7.21 -9.79
CA PRO A 147 -0.28 7.64 -9.78
C PRO A 147 -0.19 9.16 -9.61
N ARG A 148 0.88 9.61 -8.95
CA ARG A 148 1.27 11.03 -8.95
C ARG A 148 1.31 11.61 -10.36
N GLY A 149 0.68 12.76 -10.57
CA GLY A 149 0.62 13.46 -11.85
C GLY A 149 -0.47 12.97 -12.80
N SER A 150 -1.25 11.95 -12.41
CA SER A 150 -2.37 11.45 -13.23
C SER A 150 -3.60 12.35 -13.16
N LYS A 151 -4.31 12.48 -14.29
CA LYS A 151 -5.68 13.00 -14.37
C LYS A 151 -6.76 11.92 -14.34
N VAL A 152 -6.35 10.67 -14.54
CA VAL A 152 -7.28 9.54 -14.58
C VAL A 152 -7.52 9.12 -13.14
N LYS A 153 -8.78 9.22 -12.69
CA LYS A 153 -9.24 8.63 -11.45
C LYS A 153 -9.48 7.15 -11.71
N TYR A 154 -8.55 6.35 -11.23
CA TYR A 154 -8.73 4.93 -11.10
C TYR A 154 -9.44 4.63 -9.77
N GLU A 155 -10.12 3.50 -9.71
CA GLU A 155 -10.76 3.00 -8.50
C GLU A 155 -10.76 1.48 -8.49
N LEU A 156 -10.75 0.90 -7.30
CA LEU A 156 -10.98 -0.51 -7.10
C LEU A 156 -12.46 -0.85 -7.37
N ASP A 157 -12.72 -1.70 -8.35
CA ASP A 157 -14.01 -2.38 -8.43
C ASP A 157 -14.09 -3.47 -7.35
N LYS A 158 -14.75 -3.14 -6.24
CA LYS A 158 -14.93 -4.01 -5.05
C LYS A 158 -15.53 -5.39 -5.37
N LYS A 159 -16.21 -5.56 -6.52
CA LYS A 159 -16.79 -6.85 -6.92
C LYS A 159 -15.76 -7.75 -7.60
N THR A 160 -14.95 -7.20 -8.49
CA THR A 160 -13.98 -7.98 -9.27
C THR A 160 -12.59 -7.99 -8.66
N GLY A 161 -12.28 -7.04 -7.78
CA GLY A 161 -10.94 -6.80 -7.24
C GLY A 161 -9.98 -6.19 -8.26
N LEU A 162 -10.47 -5.71 -9.40
CA LEU A 162 -9.66 -5.11 -10.45
C LEU A 162 -9.69 -3.58 -10.36
N ILE A 163 -8.61 -2.94 -10.81
CA ILE A 163 -8.58 -1.49 -10.97
C ILE A 163 -9.32 -1.12 -12.25
N MET A 164 -10.33 -0.26 -12.13
CA MET A 164 -11.06 0.31 -13.23
C MET A 164 -10.82 1.82 -13.34
N VAL A 165 -11.08 2.37 -14.52
CA VAL A 165 -11.13 3.82 -14.71
C VAL A 165 -12.53 4.29 -14.33
N ASP A 166 -12.64 5.11 -13.28
CA ASP A 166 -13.88 5.82 -12.95
C ASP A 166 -14.13 6.89 -13.99
N ARG A 167 -13.21 7.87 -14.04
CA ARG A 167 -13.31 9.05 -14.92
C ARG A 167 -11.97 9.75 -15.10
N VAL A 168 -11.93 10.66 -16.05
CA VAL A 168 -10.87 11.67 -16.14
C VAL A 168 -11.35 12.92 -15.39
N LEU A 169 -10.48 13.53 -14.59
CA LEU A 169 -10.81 14.77 -13.87
C LEU A 169 -11.24 15.88 -14.85
N TYR A 170 -12.31 16.59 -14.49
CA TYR A 170 -12.92 17.64 -15.32
C TYR A 170 -12.10 18.94 -15.31
N SER A 171 -11.33 19.14 -14.24
CA SER A 171 -10.46 20.29 -14.06
C SER A 171 -9.06 20.03 -14.66
N SER A 172 -8.27 21.09 -14.78
CA SER A 172 -6.91 20.99 -15.30
C SER A 172 -5.91 20.36 -14.32
N VAL A 173 -6.33 20.12 -13.07
CA VAL A 173 -5.48 19.60 -11.99
C VAL A 173 -5.11 18.13 -12.19
N VAL A 174 -4.07 17.71 -11.49
CA VAL A 174 -3.56 16.33 -11.44
C VAL A 174 -3.34 15.96 -9.98
N TYR A 175 -3.42 14.66 -9.65
CA TYR A 175 -3.11 14.20 -8.29
C TYR A 175 -1.66 14.57 -7.92
N PRO A 176 -1.43 15.34 -6.84
CA PRO A 176 -0.08 15.84 -6.51
C PRO A 176 0.86 14.74 -5.99
N HIS A 177 0.28 13.65 -5.49
CA HIS A 177 0.95 12.49 -4.90
C HIS A 177 0.22 11.19 -5.27
N ASN A 178 0.82 10.04 -4.96
CA ASN A 178 0.16 8.75 -5.20
C ASN A 178 -1.04 8.63 -4.26
N TYR A 179 -2.17 8.18 -4.80
CA TYR A 179 -3.41 8.01 -4.06
C TYR A 179 -3.82 6.54 -4.06
N GLY A 180 -4.39 6.09 -2.96
CA GLY A 180 -4.86 4.72 -2.83
C GLY A 180 -5.55 4.49 -1.51
N PHE A 181 -5.58 3.25 -1.05
CA PHE A 181 -6.30 2.86 0.14
C PHE A 181 -5.55 1.83 1.00
N ILE A 182 -5.98 1.69 2.25
CA ILE A 182 -5.46 0.68 3.18
C ILE A 182 -6.30 -0.61 3.06
N PRO A 183 -5.70 -1.77 2.76
CA PRO A 183 -6.43 -3.04 2.73
C PRO A 183 -6.93 -3.39 4.14
N ARG A 184 -8.04 -4.14 4.20
CA ARG A 184 -8.70 -4.55 5.46
C ARG A 184 -9.08 -3.40 6.40
N THR A 185 -9.55 -2.31 5.80
CA THR A 185 -10.15 -1.17 6.49
C THR A 185 -11.52 -0.86 5.86
N LEU A 186 -12.39 -0.15 6.58
CA LEU A 186 -13.72 0.23 6.14
C LEU A 186 -14.13 1.58 6.76
N CYS A 187 -14.70 2.46 5.96
CA CYS A 187 -15.27 3.73 6.38
C CYS A 187 -16.81 3.70 6.32
N GLU A 188 -17.45 4.77 6.78
CA GLU A 188 -18.92 4.86 6.84
C GLU A 188 -19.59 4.83 5.45
N ASP A 189 -18.86 5.26 4.41
CA ASP A 189 -19.23 5.22 3.00
C ASP A 189 -19.10 3.82 2.36
N SER A 190 -18.72 2.81 3.15
CA SER A 190 -18.45 1.44 2.70
C SER A 190 -17.27 1.30 1.73
N ASP A 191 -16.32 2.23 1.77
CA ASP A 191 -15.03 2.16 1.10
C ASP A 191 -13.88 1.94 2.10
N PRO A 192 -12.73 1.40 1.67
CA PRO A 192 -11.53 1.39 2.49
C PRO A 192 -11.04 2.82 2.76
N ILE A 193 -10.32 3.02 3.86
CA ILE A 193 -9.81 4.35 4.19
C ILE A 193 -8.77 4.82 3.16
N ASP A 194 -8.96 6.03 2.67
CA ASP A 194 -8.14 6.67 1.66
C ASP A 194 -6.78 7.13 2.20
N VAL A 195 -5.77 7.06 1.35
CA VAL A 195 -4.40 7.46 1.67
C VAL A 195 -3.77 8.23 0.52
N LEU A 196 -3.18 9.38 0.85
CA LEU A 196 -2.28 10.12 -0.03
C LEU A 196 -0.83 9.84 0.39
N VAL A 197 -0.07 9.14 -0.47
CA VAL A 197 1.32 8.74 -0.22
C VAL A 197 2.29 9.67 -0.94
N ILE A 198 3.05 10.42 -0.13
CA ILE A 198 4.12 11.30 -0.59
C ILE A 198 5.41 10.48 -0.79
N MET A 199 5.96 10.56 -2.00
CA MET A 199 7.22 9.93 -2.41
C MET A 199 7.76 10.57 -3.69
N GLN A 200 8.98 10.20 -4.09
CA GLN A 200 9.65 10.74 -5.27
C GLN A 200 8.92 10.37 -6.58
N GLU A 201 8.63 9.08 -6.78
CA GLU A 201 8.19 8.53 -8.06
C GLU A 201 6.68 8.20 -8.10
N PRO A 202 6.03 8.29 -9.27
CA PRO A 202 4.69 7.76 -9.47
C PRO A 202 4.70 6.23 -9.42
N VAL A 203 3.65 5.65 -8.85
CA VAL A 203 3.48 4.19 -8.74
C VAL A 203 2.33 3.74 -9.62
N ILE A 204 2.51 2.62 -10.32
CA ILE A 204 1.53 2.06 -11.26
C ILE A 204 0.26 1.62 -10.50
N PRO A 205 -0.95 1.84 -11.04
CA PRO A 205 -2.19 1.40 -10.40
C PRO A 205 -2.21 -0.10 -10.11
N GLY A 206 -2.72 -0.48 -8.94
CA GLY A 206 -2.81 -1.86 -8.45
C GLY A 206 -1.53 -2.36 -7.78
N CYS A 207 -0.41 -1.63 -7.84
CA CYS A 207 0.76 -1.94 -7.03
C CYS A 207 0.52 -1.54 -5.57
N PHE A 208 1.13 -2.26 -4.63
CA PHE A 208 1.14 -1.86 -3.22
C PHE A 208 2.55 -1.54 -2.73
N LEU A 209 2.63 -0.71 -1.70
CA LEU A 209 3.87 -0.30 -1.05
C LEU A 209 3.67 -0.19 0.46
N ARG A 210 4.77 -0.06 1.22
CA ARG A 210 4.69 0.25 2.65
C ARG A 210 4.63 1.76 2.85
N ALA A 211 3.57 2.22 3.49
CA ALA A 211 3.34 3.62 3.82
C ALA A 211 3.42 3.82 5.33
N LYS A 212 3.91 4.98 5.76
CA LYS A 212 3.94 5.41 7.16
C LYS A 212 3.03 6.62 7.33
N ALA A 213 2.00 6.50 8.17
CA ALA A 213 1.09 7.60 8.45
C ALA A 213 1.81 8.71 9.22
N ILE A 214 1.66 9.95 8.73
CA ILE A 214 2.23 11.16 9.31
C ILE A 214 1.16 12.21 9.65
N GLY A 215 -0.06 12.08 9.13
CA GLY A 215 -1.14 13.00 9.46
C GLY A 215 -2.50 12.55 8.92
N LEU A 216 -3.52 13.28 9.34
CA LEU A 216 -4.90 13.11 8.88
C LEU A 216 -5.36 14.43 8.26
N MET A 217 -6.02 14.36 7.11
CA MET A 217 -6.61 15.50 6.43
C MET A 217 -8.13 15.35 6.52
N PRO A 218 -8.78 16.04 7.48
CA PRO A 218 -10.23 16.00 7.56
C PRO A 218 -10.82 16.78 6.41
N MET A 219 -11.76 16.15 5.70
CA MET A 219 -12.38 16.72 4.51
C MET A 219 -13.88 16.51 4.56
N ILE A 220 -14.61 17.51 4.10
CA ILE A 220 -16.07 17.47 3.96
C ILE A 220 -16.39 17.53 2.47
N ASP A 221 -16.95 16.44 1.93
CA ASP A 221 -17.40 16.34 0.54
C ASP A 221 -18.93 16.36 0.52
N GLN A 222 -19.52 17.42 -0.02
CA GLN A 222 -20.99 17.58 -0.10
C GLN A 222 -21.74 17.41 1.24
N GLY A 223 -21.08 17.68 2.37
CA GLY A 223 -21.64 17.58 3.72
C GLY A 223 -21.33 16.27 4.44
N GLU A 224 -20.70 15.31 3.78
CA GLU A 224 -20.27 14.03 4.36
C GLU A 224 -18.77 14.09 4.71
N ALA A 225 -18.38 13.44 5.80
CA ALA A 225 -16.98 13.37 6.21
C ALA A 225 -16.23 12.33 5.36
N ASP A 226 -15.15 12.75 4.71
CA ASP A 226 -14.31 11.94 3.83
C ASP A 226 -12.83 12.13 4.19
N ASP A 227 -12.49 11.74 5.42
CA ASP A 227 -11.16 11.91 5.98
C ASP A 227 -10.10 11.11 5.21
N LYS A 228 -8.95 11.75 4.94
CA LYS A 228 -7.85 11.11 4.19
C LYS A 228 -6.58 11.03 5.00
N ILE A 229 -5.93 9.87 4.99
CA ILE A 229 -4.64 9.67 5.63
C ILE A 229 -3.55 10.30 4.77
N ILE A 230 -2.68 11.11 5.38
CA ILE A 230 -1.45 11.59 4.76
C ILE A 230 -0.30 10.70 5.23
N ALA A 231 0.40 10.10 4.28
CA ALA A 231 1.48 9.17 4.53
C ALA A 231 2.70 9.45 3.67
N VAL A 232 3.85 8.92 4.08
CA VAL A 232 5.07 8.85 3.26
C VAL A 232 5.38 7.40 2.92
N CYS A 233 6.07 7.16 1.80
CA CYS A 233 6.60 5.82 1.53
C CYS A 233 7.67 5.47 2.59
N ALA A 234 7.48 4.36 3.30
CA ALA A 234 8.36 3.94 4.39
C ALA A 234 9.76 3.52 3.89
N ASP A 235 9.87 3.20 2.60
CA ASP A 235 11.09 2.73 1.95
C ASP A 235 11.77 3.80 1.08
N ASP A 236 11.16 4.97 0.91
CA ASP A 236 11.73 6.07 0.13
C ASP A 236 12.80 6.83 0.95
N PRO A 237 14.08 6.84 0.55
CA PRO A 237 15.14 7.50 1.30
C PRO A 237 14.91 9.00 1.50
N GLU A 238 14.22 9.66 0.58
CA GLU A 238 13.93 11.10 0.62
C GLU A 238 12.81 11.43 1.62
N TYR A 239 11.88 10.50 1.88
CA TYR A 239 10.69 10.80 2.68
C TYR A 239 10.53 9.96 3.96
N LYS A 240 11.24 8.83 4.08
CA LYS A 240 11.09 7.92 5.24
C LYS A 240 11.38 8.55 6.59
N HIS A 241 12.09 9.68 6.63
CA HIS A 241 12.47 10.36 7.86
C HIS A 241 11.36 11.23 8.46
N TYR A 242 10.33 11.60 7.69
CA TYR A 242 9.19 12.36 8.19
C TYR A 242 8.31 11.52 9.11
N ASN A 243 7.97 12.00 10.30
CA ASN A 243 7.16 11.28 11.30
C ASN A 243 5.85 11.99 11.67
N ASP A 244 5.74 13.28 11.40
CA ASP A 244 4.52 14.06 11.63
C ASP A 244 4.28 15.06 10.48
N ILE A 245 3.01 15.38 10.23
CA ILE A 245 2.57 16.27 9.15
C ILE A 245 3.22 17.66 9.24
N LYS A 246 3.54 18.12 10.45
CA LYS A 246 4.16 19.43 10.70
C LYS A 246 5.61 19.50 10.23
N GLU A 247 6.25 18.36 10.02
CA GLU A 247 7.62 18.29 9.49
C GLU A 247 7.66 18.55 7.98
N LEU A 248 6.53 18.44 7.28
CA LEU A 248 6.46 18.77 5.86
C LEU A 248 6.59 20.27 5.61
N PRO A 249 7.19 20.69 4.47
CA PRO A 249 7.20 22.08 4.08
C PRO A 249 5.77 22.66 4.00
N PRO A 250 5.50 23.87 4.52
CA PRO A 250 4.15 24.43 4.58
C PRO A 250 3.52 24.60 3.20
N HIS A 251 4.33 24.88 2.17
CA HIS A 251 3.86 24.96 0.79
C HIS A 251 3.29 23.62 0.29
N ARG A 252 3.87 22.50 0.73
CA ARG A 252 3.39 21.16 0.36
C ARG A 252 1.97 20.91 0.87
N LEU A 253 1.70 21.31 2.11
CA LEU A 253 0.35 21.20 2.70
C LEU A 253 -0.65 22.10 1.98
N ALA A 254 -0.23 23.31 1.57
CA ALA A 254 -1.07 24.22 0.79
C ALA A 254 -1.42 23.65 -0.59
N GLU A 255 -0.47 23.02 -1.29
CA GLU A 255 -0.73 22.34 -2.57
C GLU A 255 -1.75 21.20 -2.43
N ILE A 256 -1.58 20.36 -1.40
CA ILE A 256 -2.49 19.23 -1.13
C ILE A 256 -3.90 19.74 -0.83
N ARG A 257 -4.03 20.72 0.09
CA ARG A 257 -5.31 21.36 0.41
C ARG A 257 -5.98 21.90 -0.85
N ARG A 258 -5.23 22.66 -1.65
CA ARG A 258 -5.77 23.31 -2.84
C ARG A 258 -6.27 22.33 -3.88
N PHE A 259 -5.57 21.21 -4.05
CA PHE A 259 -5.99 20.14 -4.95
C PHE A 259 -7.38 19.59 -4.57
N PHE A 260 -7.59 19.21 -3.31
CA PHE A 260 -8.88 18.66 -2.86
C PHE A 260 -10.02 19.68 -2.84
N GLU A 261 -9.73 20.96 -2.61
CA GLU A 261 -10.73 22.02 -2.77
C GLU A 261 -11.13 22.24 -4.24
N ASP A 262 -10.22 22.04 -5.19
CA ASP A 262 -10.43 22.40 -6.60
C ASP A 262 -10.89 21.24 -7.49
N TYR A 263 -10.51 19.99 -7.21
CA TYR A 263 -10.60 18.90 -8.20
C TYR A 263 -12.03 18.62 -8.68
N LYS A 264 -13.05 18.84 -7.84
CA LYS A 264 -14.47 18.68 -8.16
C LYS A 264 -15.21 19.99 -8.52
N LYS A 265 -14.55 21.14 -8.57
CA LYS A 265 -15.22 22.43 -8.85
C LYS A 265 -15.92 22.47 -10.20
N ASN A 266 -15.31 21.90 -11.24
CA ASN A 266 -15.92 21.82 -12.58
C ASN A 266 -17.10 20.83 -12.65
N GLU A 267 -17.34 20.05 -11.58
CA GLU A 267 -18.51 19.19 -11.41
C GLU A 267 -19.64 19.91 -10.63
N ASN A 268 -19.49 21.21 -10.31
CA ASN A 268 -20.38 21.99 -9.45
C ASN A 268 -20.57 21.38 -8.04
N LYS A 269 -19.51 20.77 -7.49
CA LYS A 269 -19.47 20.25 -6.13
C LYS A 269 -18.56 21.11 -5.27
N GLU A 270 -18.94 21.28 -4.02
CA GLU A 270 -18.15 21.97 -3.01
C GLU A 270 -17.47 20.96 -2.09
N VAL A 271 -16.18 21.17 -1.87
CA VAL A 271 -15.34 20.38 -0.96
C VAL A 271 -14.64 21.36 -0.04
N ALA A 272 -14.65 21.08 1.27
CA ALA A 272 -13.93 21.84 2.27
C ALA A 272 -12.89 20.95 2.94
N VAL A 273 -11.67 21.45 3.06
CA VAL A 273 -10.59 20.78 3.79
C VAL A 273 -10.38 21.53 5.10
N ASN A 274 -10.40 20.83 6.23
CA ASN A 274 -10.13 21.42 7.55
C ASN A 274 -8.63 21.49 7.82
N ASP A 275 -8.22 21.86 9.03
CA ASP A 275 -6.82 21.85 9.42
C ASP A 275 -6.26 20.42 9.46
N PHE A 276 -5.04 20.26 8.94
CA PHE A 276 -4.33 18.99 8.99
C PHE A 276 -4.05 18.61 10.45
N LEU A 277 -4.38 17.37 10.80
CA LEU A 277 -4.22 16.81 12.13
C LEU A 277 -2.94 15.96 12.21
N PRO A 278 -2.33 15.84 13.42
CA PRO A 278 -1.05 15.15 13.60
C PRO A 278 -1.14 13.64 13.34
N ALA A 279 0.01 12.98 13.33
CA ALA A 279 0.11 11.54 13.05
C ALA A 279 -0.74 10.68 14.01
N SER A 280 -0.88 11.10 15.27
CA SER A 280 -1.72 10.40 16.25
C SER A 280 -3.19 10.31 15.83
N ALA A 281 -3.74 11.37 15.23
CA ALA A 281 -5.13 11.36 14.74
C ALA A 281 -5.30 10.36 13.58
N ALA A 282 -4.31 10.26 12.70
CA ALA A 282 -4.28 9.26 11.63
C ALA A 282 -4.27 7.83 12.20
N TYR A 283 -3.50 7.57 13.26
CA TYR A 283 -3.45 6.25 13.87
C TYR A 283 -4.80 5.83 14.45
N GLU A 284 -5.52 6.75 15.10
CA GLU A 284 -6.85 6.47 15.65
C GLU A 284 -7.88 6.25 14.53
N ALA A 285 -7.85 7.05 13.46
CA ALA A 285 -8.72 6.85 12.29
C ALA A 285 -8.50 5.48 11.63
N ILE A 286 -7.25 5.07 11.43
CA ILE A 286 -6.91 3.76 10.85
C ILE A 286 -7.40 2.63 11.75
N LYS A 287 -7.15 2.70 13.07
CA LYS A 287 -7.64 1.68 14.02
C LYS A 287 -9.16 1.56 13.99
N HIS A 288 -9.86 2.69 14.03
CA HIS A 288 -11.32 2.70 13.96
C HIS A 288 -11.82 2.02 12.67
N SER A 289 -11.19 2.34 11.55
CA SER A 289 -11.52 1.73 10.25
C SER A 289 -11.21 0.22 10.19
N MET A 290 -10.16 -0.24 10.89
CA MET A 290 -9.87 -1.67 11.06
C MET A 290 -10.96 -2.39 11.87
N ASP A 291 -11.46 -1.76 12.95
CA ASP A 291 -12.51 -2.31 13.80
C ASP A 291 -13.85 -2.43 13.05
N LEU A 292 -14.18 -1.41 12.25
CA LEU A 292 -15.35 -1.43 11.34
C LEU A 292 -15.23 -2.57 10.33
N TYR A 293 -14.07 -2.74 9.70
CA TYR A 293 -13.83 -3.83 8.77
C TYR A 293 -13.95 -5.21 9.43
N ALA A 294 -13.39 -5.37 10.63
CA ALA A 294 -13.49 -6.63 11.38
C ALA A 294 -14.95 -6.99 11.67
N THR A 295 -15.76 -5.99 12.06
CA THR A 295 -17.21 -6.15 12.28
C THR A 295 -17.91 -6.54 10.98
N TYR A 296 -17.63 -5.84 9.88
CA TYR A 296 -18.17 -6.13 8.56
C TYR A 296 -17.91 -7.57 8.11
N ILE A 297 -16.68 -8.08 8.30
CA ILE A 297 -16.34 -9.46 7.95
C ILE A 297 -17.09 -10.45 8.84
N VAL A 298 -17.17 -10.22 10.15
CA VAL A 298 -17.89 -11.11 11.07
C VAL A 298 -19.38 -11.17 10.74
N GLU A 299 -20.00 -10.04 10.43
CA GLU A 299 -21.40 -9.97 10.02
C GLU A 299 -21.62 -10.62 8.65
N GLY A 300 -20.71 -10.43 7.70
CA GLY A 300 -20.73 -11.08 6.40
C GLY A 300 -20.63 -12.60 6.49
N LEU A 301 -19.86 -13.13 7.46
CA LEU A 301 -19.75 -14.56 7.72
C LEU A 301 -20.96 -15.17 8.45
N ARG A 302 -21.80 -14.35 9.08
CA ARG A 302 -23.01 -14.80 9.81
C ARG A 302 -24.23 -14.96 8.89
N ARG A 303 -24.22 -14.35 7.71
CA ARG A 303 -25.29 -14.41 6.71
C ARG A 303 -25.09 -15.61 5.79
#